data_AF-A0A9E5AK10-F1
#
_entry.id   AF-A0A9E5AK10-F1
#
_cell.length_a   1.000
_cell.length_b   1.000
_cell.length_c   1.000
_cell.angle_alpha   90.00
_cell.angle_beta   90.00
_cell.angle_gamma   90.00
#
_symmetry.space_group_name_H-M   'P 1'
#
loop_
_entity.id
_entity.type
_entity.pdbx_description
1 polymer ?
#
loop_
_entity_poly.entity_id
_entity_poly.type
_entity_poly.pdbx_seq_one_letter_code
_entity_poly.pdbx_strand_id
1 'polypeptide(L)'
;MPATINRLGLEVLRRWRATGREPWAFAGIAHHALSEAIGPLIRSPAEWVRRIADLPTLPKQNLASKFGEPPVTLFARAGIAIDIYFWTHPATAIHDHLFCGAFGVLHGVSLHRTWQFDCPAPSMTACALASCARWRANCCSSAMCGRSLERRT
;
A
#
# COMPACT_ATOMS: atom_id res chain seq x y z
N MET A 1 6.19 -2.63 -19.00
CA MET A 1 5.37 -2.20 -17.85
C MET A 1 4.64 -3.38 -17.20
N PRO A 2 3.90 -4.25 -17.93
CA PRO A 2 3.33 -5.48 -17.35
C PRO A 2 4.41 -6.37 -16.72
N ALA A 3 5.56 -6.49 -17.38
CA ALA A 3 6.69 -7.24 -16.85
C ALA A 3 7.21 -6.68 -15.52
N THR A 4 7.26 -5.35 -15.34
CA THR A 4 7.75 -4.71 -14.11
C THR A 4 6.75 -4.90 -12.97
N ILE A 5 5.47 -4.62 -13.20
CA ILE A 5 4.42 -4.81 -12.19
C ILE A 5 4.26 -6.29 -11.83
N ASN A 6 4.26 -7.19 -12.81
CA ASN A 6 4.20 -8.62 -12.57
C ASN A 6 5.43 -9.12 -11.81
N ARG A 7 6.64 -8.65 -12.16
CA ARG A 7 7.87 -8.98 -11.43
C ARG A 7 7.80 -8.48 -9.99
N LEU A 8 7.32 -7.26 -9.76
CA LEU A 8 7.11 -6.72 -8.42
C LEU A 8 6.14 -7.60 -7.61
N GLY A 9 4.96 -7.92 -8.16
CA GLY A 9 3.96 -8.74 -7.49
C GLY A 9 4.45 -10.15 -7.19
N LEU A 10 5.16 -10.78 -8.14
CA LEU A 10 5.77 -12.09 -7.93
C LEU A 10 6.90 -12.05 -6.89
N GLU A 11 7.69 -10.98 -6.85
CA GLU A 11 8.77 -10.84 -5.89
C GLU A 11 8.25 -10.61 -4.46
N VAL A 12 7.24 -9.75 -4.28
CA VAL A 12 6.55 -9.59 -2.99
C VAL A 12 5.97 -10.93 -2.55
N LEU A 13 5.27 -11.63 -3.45
CA LEU A 13 4.69 -12.94 -3.15
C LEU A 13 5.75 -13.97 -2.76
N ARG A 14 6.90 -13.98 -3.43
CA ARG A 14 8.02 -14.88 -3.13
C ARG A 14 8.60 -14.60 -1.75
N ARG A 15 8.91 -13.33 -1.45
CA ARG A 15 9.47 -12.91 -0.15
C ARG A 15 8.48 -13.18 1.00
N TRP A 16 7.19 -12.88 0.81
CA TRP A 16 6.18 -13.11 1.84
C TRP A 16 5.89 -14.59 2.08
N ARG A 17 5.97 -15.44 1.05
CA ARG A 17 5.91 -16.89 1.22
C ARG A 17 7.07 -17.43 2.06
N ALA A 18 8.26 -16.85 1.92
CA ALA A 18 9.43 -17.26 2.72
C ALA A 18 9.25 -16.96 4.22
N THR A 19 8.35 -16.05 4.59
CA THR A 19 8.00 -15.78 5.99
C THR A 19 6.77 -16.59 6.46
N GLY A 20 6.36 -17.65 5.75
CA GLY A 20 5.13 -18.37 6.10
C GLY A 20 3.84 -17.56 5.89
N ARG A 21 3.92 -16.45 5.13
CA ARG A 21 2.83 -15.47 4.96
C ARG A 21 2.37 -14.79 6.24
N GLU A 22 3.26 -14.64 7.21
CA GLU A 22 3.02 -13.82 8.39
C GLU A 22 2.52 -12.41 8.03
N PRO A 23 1.33 -11.97 8.50
CA PRO A 23 0.75 -10.69 8.10
C PRO A 23 1.62 -9.47 8.43
N TRP A 24 2.30 -9.50 9.58
CA TRP A 24 3.15 -8.40 10.07
C TRP A 24 4.41 -8.19 9.21
N ALA A 25 4.87 -9.20 8.48
CA ALA A 25 6.02 -9.08 7.59
C ALA A 25 5.66 -8.41 6.25
N PHE A 26 4.37 -8.39 5.87
CA PHE A 26 3.95 -8.03 4.52
C PHE A 26 4.29 -6.59 4.15
N ALA A 27 3.98 -5.62 5.03
CA ALA A 27 4.18 -4.20 4.74
C ALA A 27 5.66 -3.86 4.48
N GLY A 28 6.58 -4.38 5.31
CA GLY A 28 8.01 -4.18 5.13
C GLY A 28 8.55 -4.81 3.85
N ILE A 29 8.09 -6.02 3.51
CA ILE A 29 8.45 -6.70 2.26
C ILE A 29 7.95 -5.91 1.04
N ALA A 30 6.69 -5.49 1.06
CA ALA A 30 6.09 -4.71 -0.01
C ALA A 30 6.83 -3.38 -0.19
N HIS A 31 7.17 -2.69 0.90
CA HIS A 31 7.91 -1.43 0.87
C HIS A 31 9.30 -1.59 0.23
N HIS A 32 10.07 -2.58 0.67
CA HIS A 32 11.41 -2.79 0.12
C HIS A 32 11.36 -3.15 -1.37
N ALA A 33 10.50 -4.09 -1.76
CA ALA A 33 10.37 -4.50 -3.15
C ALA A 33 9.88 -3.35 -4.04
N LEU A 34 8.92 -2.53 -3.55
CA LEU A 34 8.46 -1.36 -4.27
C LEU A 34 9.59 -0.33 -4.43
N SER A 35 10.35 -0.05 -3.37
CA SER A 35 11.44 0.93 -3.40
C SER A 35 12.52 0.56 -4.42
N GLU A 36 12.83 -0.74 -4.56
CA GLU A 36 13.76 -1.24 -5.59
C GLU A 36 13.18 -1.12 -7.02
N ALA A 37 11.86 -1.22 -7.17
CA ALA A 37 11.19 -1.27 -8.46
C ALA A 37 10.57 0.06 -8.92
N ILE A 38 10.51 1.09 -8.06
CA ILE A 38 9.71 2.29 -8.30
C ILE A 38 10.25 3.17 -9.42
N GLY A 39 11.58 3.23 -9.60
CA GLY A 39 12.22 4.11 -10.60
C GLY A 39 11.63 3.92 -12.02
N PRO A 40 11.63 2.69 -12.57
CA PRO A 40 11.01 2.41 -13.85
C PRO A 40 9.50 2.64 -13.91
N LEU A 41 8.80 2.83 -12.78
CA LEU A 41 7.35 3.06 -12.72
C LEU A 41 7.00 4.57 -12.80
N ILE A 42 7.93 5.47 -12.48
CA ILE A 42 7.74 6.92 -12.55
C ILE A 42 7.46 7.36 -13.99
N ARG A 43 6.32 8.00 -14.22
CA ARG A 43 5.85 8.49 -15.54
C ARG A 43 4.61 9.36 -15.39
N SER A 44 4.24 10.07 -16.46
CA SER A 44 3.03 10.92 -16.45
C SER A 44 1.73 10.10 -16.35
N PRO A 45 0.64 10.68 -15.79
CA PRO A 45 -0.66 10.03 -15.74
C PRO A 45 -1.19 9.64 -17.13
N ALA A 46 -1.00 10.50 -18.12
CA ALA A 46 -1.44 10.24 -19.50
C ALA A 46 -0.71 9.03 -20.11
N GLU A 47 0.58 8.82 -19.78
CA GLU A 47 1.30 7.62 -20.21
C GLU A 47 0.76 6.36 -19.52
N TRP A 48 0.44 6.43 -18.23
CA TRP A 48 -0.20 5.32 -17.52
C TRP A 48 -1.54 4.95 -18.17
N VAL A 49 -2.41 5.92 -18.45
CA VAL A 49 -3.72 5.69 -19.09
C VAL A 49 -3.55 5.00 -20.44
N ARG A 50 -2.69 5.53 -21.33
CA ARG A 50 -2.43 4.90 -22.64
C ARG A 50 -1.96 3.46 -22.50
N ARG A 51 -0.98 3.22 -21.64
CA ARG A 51 -0.41 1.87 -21.46
C ARG A 51 -1.41 0.88 -20.87
N ILE A 52 -2.30 1.33 -20.00
CA ILE A 52 -3.36 0.49 -19.44
C ILE A 52 -4.37 0.13 -20.54
N ALA A 53 -4.74 1.10 -21.38
CA ALA A 53 -5.63 0.87 -22.52
C ALA A 53 -5.04 -0.11 -23.55
N ASP A 54 -3.71 -0.12 -23.70
CA ASP A 54 -2.99 -1.05 -24.59
C ASP A 54 -2.84 -2.47 -24.01
N LEU A 55 -3.27 -2.73 -22.77
CA LEU A 55 -3.17 -4.08 -22.19
C LEU A 55 -4.22 -5.00 -22.81
N PRO A 56 -3.82 -6.21 -23.26
CA PRO A 56 -4.76 -7.16 -23.87
C PRO A 56 -5.79 -7.66 -22.86
N THR A 57 -5.41 -7.75 -21.59
CA THR A 57 -6.29 -8.14 -20.48
C THR A 57 -5.88 -7.43 -19.20
N LEU A 58 -6.85 -7.21 -18.33
CA LEU A 58 -6.64 -6.74 -16.96
C LEU A 58 -7.00 -7.85 -15.97
N PRO A 59 -6.33 -7.90 -14.80
CA PRO A 59 -6.81 -8.70 -13.68
C PRO A 59 -8.24 -8.32 -13.26
N LYS A 60 -8.86 -9.13 -12.41
CA LYS A 60 -10.15 -8.79 -11.80
C LYS A 60 -10.04 -7.45 -11.06
N GLN A 61 -10.84 -6.48 -11.48
CA GLN A 61 -10.87 -5.14 -10.89
C GLN A 61 -11.70 -5.11 -9.61
N ASN A 62 -11.29 -4.30 -8.63
CA ASN A 62 -12.07 -4.03 -7.43
C ASN A 62 -13.03 -2.84 -7.66
N LEU A 63 -14.15 -3.10 -8.34
CA LEU A 63 -15.15 -2.08 -8.69
C LEU A 63 -15.84 -1.44 -7.47
N ALA A 64 -15.76 -2.07 -6.30
CA ALA A 64 -16.32 -1.52 -5.05
C ALA A 64 -15.36 -0.57 -4.33
N SER A 65 -14.08 -0.53 -4.74
CA SER A 65 -13.10 0.36 -4.13
C SER A 65 -13.46 1.82 -4.41
N LYS A 66 -13.43 2.64 -3.35
CA LYS A 66 -13.56 4.10 -3.42
C LYS A 66 -12.21 4.80 -3.24
N PHE A 67 -11.11 4.05 -3.30
CA PHE A 67 -9.77 4.57 -3.12
C PHE A 67 -9.16 4.93 -4.48
N GLY A 68 -8.99 6.22 -4.76
CA GLY A 68 -8.59 6.75 -6.06
C GLY A 68 -9.76 6.95 -7.05
N GLU A 69 -9.45 7.57 -8.19
CA GLU A 69 -10.40 8.09 -9.20
C GLU A 69 -9.90 7.85 -10.65
N PRO A 70 -9.93 6.62 -11.20
CA PRO A 70 -10.35 5.35 -10.58
C PRO A 70 -9.17 4.52 -10.05
N PRO A 71 -9.43 3.53 -9.17
CA PRO A 71 -8.48 2.45 -8.91
C PRO A 71 -8.39 1.50 -10.11
N VAL A 72 -7.17 1.17 -10.52
CA VAL A 72 -6.93 0.17 -11.57
C VAL A 72 -6.01 -0.93 -11.04
N THR A 73 -6.50 -2.16 -10.98
CA THR A 73 -5.71 -3.32 -10.57
C THR A 73 -4.87 -3.83 -11.73
N LEU A 74 -3.55 -3.83 -11.55
CA LEU A 74 -2.56 -4.25 -12.56
C LEU A 74 -1.94 -5.62 -12.26
N PHE A 75 -2.06 -6.10 -11.03
CA PHE A 75 -1.69 -7.45 -10.62
C PHE A 75 -2.65 -7.94 -9.55
N ALA A 76 -3.08 -9.20 -9.62
CA ALA A 76 -3.85 -9.83 -8.55
C ALA A 76 -3.51 -11.33 -8.50
N ARG A 77 -2.93 -11.80 -7.39
CA ARG A 77 -2.62 -13.22 -7.19
C ARG A 77 -2.44 -13.57 -5.72
N ALA A 78 -3.03 -14.69 -5.30
CA ALA A 78 -2.79 -15.31 -3.99
C ALA A 78 -2.95 -14.36 -2.79
N GLY A 79 -3.98 -13.50 -2.83
CA GLY A 79 -4.31 -12.56 -1.75
C GLY A 79 -3.53 -11.23 -1.81
N ILE A 80 -2.72 -11.01 -2.84
CA ILE A 80 -2.01 -9.76 -3.10
C ILE A 80 -2.60 -9.09 -4.33
N ALA A 81 -2.76 -7.77 -4.27
CA ALA A 81 -3.05 -6.93 -5.42
C ALA A 81 -2.01 -5.80 -5.54
N ILE A 82 -1.76 -5.35 -6.76
CA ILE A 82 -1.07 -4.08 -7.04
C ILE A 82 -2.04 -3.23 -7.85
N ASP A 83 -2.41 -2.11 -7.27
CA ASP A 83 -3.27 -1.12 -7.90
C ASP A 83 -2.45 0.12 -8.25
N ILE A 84 -2.91 0.84 -9.28
CA ILE A 84 -2.55 2.22 -9.52
C ILE A 84 -3.76 3.11 -9.22
N TYR A 85 -3.51 4.21 -8.53
CA TYR A 85 -4.53 5.18 -8.14
C TYR A 85 -4.25 6.52 -8.80
N PHE A 86 -5.28 7.11 -9.38
CA PHE A 86 -5.27 8.48 -9.86
C PHE A 86 -6.03 9.35 -8.85
N TRP A 87 -5.50 10.51 -8.52
CA TRP A 87 -6.17 11.48 -7.65
C TRP A 87 -6.34 12.76 -8.45
N THR A 88 -7.57 13.05 -8.86
CA THR A 88 -7.88 14.30 -9.57
C THR A 88 -8.21 15.42 -8.60
N HIS A 89 -8.64 15.06 -7.39
CA HIS A 89 -8.86 15.96 -6.27
C HIS A 89 -8.00 15.56 -5.07
N PRO A 90 -7.52 16.53 -4.26
CA PRO A 90 -6.83 16.21 -3.01
C PRO A 90 -7.81 15.57 -2.03
N ALA A 91 -7.70 14.26 -1.84
CA ALA A 91 -8.47 13.55 -0.83
C ALA A 91 -7.86 13.80 0.56
N THR A 92 -8.59 14.51 1.41
CA THR A 92 -8.17 14.88 2.79
C THR A 92 -8.87 14.06 3.87
N ALA A 93 -9.60 13.00 3.50
CA ALA A 93 -10.34 12.20 4.47
C ALA A 93 -9.38 11.33 5.31
N ILE A 94 -9.36 11.56 6.62
CA ILE A 94 -8.69 10.69 7.58
C ILE A 94 -9.45 9.36 7.60
N HIS A 95 -8.75 8.25 7.36
CA HIS A 95 -9.32 6.91 7.38
C HIS A 95 -8.30 5.92 7.93
N ASP A 96 -8.78 4.82 8.53
CA ASP A 96 -7.94 3.69 8.94
C ASP A 96 -7.79 2.70 7.77
N HIS A 97 -6.69 1.95 7.74
CA HIS A 97 -6.45 0.94 6.71
C HIS A 97 -6.89 -0.44 7.20
N LEU A 98 -7.88 -1.03 6.54
CA LEU A 98 -8.23 -2.45 6.70
C LEU A 98 -7.26 -3.39 5.96
N PHE A 99 -6.14 -2.86 5.45
CA PHE A 99 -5.13 -3.61 4.72
C PHE A 99 -3.71 -3.21 5.17
N CYS A 100 -2.74 -4.08 4.92
CA CYS A 100 -1.31 -3.78 5.06
C CYS A 100 -0.66 -3.77 3.68
N GLY A 101 0.34 -2.91 3.47
CA GLY A 101 0.99 -2.77 2.17
C GLY A 101 1.97 -1.60 2.12
N ALA A 102 2.34 -1.21 0.91
CA ALA A 102 3.19 -0.06 0.65
C ALA A 102 2.66 0.73 -0.56
N PHE A 103 2.89 2.04 -0.56
CA PHE A 103 2.50 2.94 -1.64
C PHE A 103 3.70 3.81 -2.04
N GLY A 104 3.66 4.32 -3.27
CA GLY A 104 4.68 5.21 -3.81
C GLY A 104 4.04 6.20 -4.78
N VAL A 105 4.53 7.44 -4.76
CA VAL A 105 4.08 8.49 -5.67
C VAL A 105 4.80 8.33 -7.00
N LEU A 106 4.04 8.08 -8.07
CA LEU A 106 4.61 7.92 -9.42
C LEU A 106 4.66 9.24 -10.21
N HIS A 107 3.82 10.21 -9.83
CA HIS A 107 3.76 11.55 -10.41
C HIS A 107 3.06 12.51 -9.45
N GLY A 108 3.53 13.77 -9.40
CA GLY A 108 2.98 14.81 -8.53
C GLY A 108 3.54 14.77 -7.11
N VAL A 109 2.76 15.27 -6.15
CA VAL A 109 3.13 15.35 -4.73
C VAL A 109 2.01 14.79 -3.87
N SER A 110 2.38 14.21 -2.73
CA SER A 110 1.43 13.72 -1.73
C SER A 110 1.83 14.24 -0.36
N LEU A 111 0.84 14.74 0.40
CA LEU A 111 1.01 15.04 1.82
C LEU A 111 0.54 13.82 2.62
N HIS A 112 1.46 13.18 3.33
CA HIS A 112 1.15 12.04 4.19
C HIS A 112 1.26 12.47 5.66
N ARG A 113 0.21 12.20 6.44
CA ARG A 113 0.20 12.34 7.90
C ARG A 113 -0.32 11.07 8.55
N THR A 114 0.33 10.67 9.64
CA THR A 114 -0.09 9.54 10.46
C THR A 114 -0.91 10.02 11.64
N TRP A 115 -1.96 9.27 11.96
CA TRP A 115 -2.82 9.52 13.12
C TRP A 115 -2.89 8.25 13.96
N GLN A 116 -3.00 8.41 15.27
CA GLN A 116 -3.28 7.33 16.20
C GLN A 116 -4.63 7.62 16.85
N PHE A 117 -5.55 6.66 16.78
CA PHE A 117 -6.83 6.77 17.46
C PHE A 117 -6.64 6.43 18.94
N ASP A 118 -7.08 7.31 19.82
CA ASP A 118 -7.24 6.99 21.22
C ASP A 118 -8.35 5.93 21.33
N CYS A 119 -8.00 4.76 21.85
CA CYS A 119 -8.99 3.78 22.24
C CYS A 119 -9.36 4.09 23.70
N PRO A 120 -10.61 4.53 24.00
CA PRO A 120 -11.04 4.61 25.38
C PRO A 120 -10.83 3.24 26.03
N ALA A 121 -10.29 3.23 27.26
CA ALA A 121 -10.07 1.98 27.99
C ALA A 121 -11.34 1.11 27.91
N PRO A 122 -11.21 -0.19 27.58
CA PRO A 122 -12.38 -1.03 27.42
C PRO A 122 -13.19 -1.02 28.72
N SER A 123 -14.46 -0.62 28.66
CA SER A 123 -15.41 -1.12 29.66
C SER A 123 -15.40 -2.64 29.51
N MET A 124 -15.34 -3.36 30.64
CA MET A 124 -14.96 -4.77 30.72
C MET A 124 -15.83 -5.78 29.95
N THR A 125 -16.75 -5.35 29.09
CA THR A 125 -17.71 -6.19 28.38
C THR A 125 -17.42 -6.36 26.88
N ALA A 126 -16.47 -5.61 26.29
CA ALA A 126 -16.28 -5.59 24.82
C ALA A 126 -14.91 -6.10 24.32
N CYS A 127 -14.11 -6.78 25.14
CA CYS A 127 -12.80 -7.30 24.74
C CYS A 127 -12.87 -8.74 24.16
N ALA A 128 -13.87 -9.03 23.31
CA ALA A 128 -14.07 -10.35 22.70
C ALA A 128 -13.90 -10.37 21.16
N LEU A 129 -13.31 -9.34 20.56
CA LEU A 129 -12.80 -9.41 19.19
C LEU A 129 -11.28 -9.23 19.19
N ALA A 130 -10.60 -10.32 19.54
CA ALA A 130 -9.15 -10.45 19.66
C ALA A 130 -8.35 -10.33 18.34
N SER A 131 -8.86 -9.60 17.34
CA SER A 131 -8.13 -9.32 16.08
C SER A 131 -7.49 -7.93 16.08
N CYS A 132 -8.02 -6.96 16.83
CA CYS A 132 -7.60 -5.56 16.73
C CYS A 132 -6.29 -5.26 17.49
N ALA A 133 -6.09 -5.87 18.67
CA ALA A 133 -4.92 -5.59 19.51
C ALA A 133 -3.60 -6.12 18.92
N ARG A 134 -3.65 -7.19 18.11
CA ARG A 134 -2.46 -7.84 17.55
C ARG A 134 -2.08 -7.28 16.17
N TRP A 135 -3.02 -6.67 15.44
CA TRP A 135 -2.76 -5.98 14.15
C TRP A 135 -2.21 -4.56 14.32
N ARG A 136 -2.68 -3.82 15.34
CA ARG A 136 -2.34 -2.39 15.53
C ARG A 136 -0.87 -2.12 15.88
N ALA A 137 -0.22 -3.01 16.61
CA ALA A 137 1.14 -2.75 17.11
C ALA A 137 2.23 -2.84 16.02
N ASN A 138 2.08 -3.69 14.99
CA ASN A 138 3.22 -4.08 14.14
C ASN A 138 3.05 -3.79 12.63
N CYS A 139 1.86 -3.44 12.13
CA CYS A 139 1.71 -3.01 10.73
C CYS A 139 2.01 -1.52 10.53
N CYS A 140 1.87 -0.69 11.58
CA CYS A 140 2.10 0.76 11.53
C CYS A 140 3.31 1.22 12.37
N SER A 141 3.88 0.39 13.23
CA SER A 141 5.07 0.78 13.99
C SER A 141 6.33 0.14 13.41
N SER A 142 7.34 0.99 13.18
CA SER A 142 8.76 0.65 13.25
C SER A 142 9.56 0.33 11.97
N ALA A 143 8.98 0.34 10.77
CA ALA A 143 9.80 0.26 9.54
C ALA A 143 9.86 1.61 8.81
N MET A 144 10.94 2.36 9.07
CA MET A 144 11.43 3.49 8.26
C MET A 144 10.72 4.86 8.39
N CYS A 145 10.90 5.52 9.54
CA CYS A 145 11.08 6.98 9.53
C CYS A 145 11.85 7.40 10.78
N GLY A 146 13.13 7.71 10.64
CA GLY A 146 13.95 8.12 11.79
C GLY A 146 15.45 8.06 11.54
N ARG A 147 15.97 8.98 10.72
CA ARG A 147 17.30 9.61 10.85
C ARG A 147 17.44 10.70 9.79
N SER A 148 16.80 11.84 10.03
CA SER A 148 17.37 13.12 9.60
C SER A 148 17.77 13.84 10.87
N LEU A 149 19.07 13.94 11.09
CA LEU A 149 19.66 14.71 12.17
C LEU A 149 19.32 16.18 11.96
N GLU A 150 18.45 16.73 12.80
CA GLU A 150 18.47 18.15 13.09
C GLU A 150 19.82 18.45 13.77
N ARG A 151 20.67 19.22 13.11
CA ARG A 151 21.76 19.92 13.78
C ARG A 151 21.31 21.37 13.93
N ARG A 152 21.00 21.74 15.16
CA ARG A 152 20.80 23.12 15.61
C ARG A 152 22.06 23.94 15.32
N THR A 153 21.90 25.06 14.65
CA THR A 153 22.32 26.42 15.08
C THR A 153 21.47 27.42 14.33
#